data_AF-A0A232LQF1-F1
#
_entry.id   AF-A0A232LQF1-F1
#
_cell.length_a   1.000
_cell.length_b   1.000
_cell.length_c   1.000
_cell.angle_alpha   90.00
_cell.angle_beta   90.00
_cell.angle_gamma   90.00
#
_symmetry.space_group_name_H-M   'P 1'
#
loop_
_entity.id
_entity.type
_entity.pdbx_description
1 polymer ?
#
loop_
_entity_poly.entity_id
_entity_poly.type
_entity_poly.pdbx_seq_one_letter_code
_entity_poly.pdbx_strand_id
1 'polypeptide(L)'
;MPSATPTTDVFCQCGEVQAGIGTTTIGDKVVLGCEMGLPWPLISTISTIAPKMTTTTSAPPYHTGDCNVHIYEASENYNQPLYVQLNITDGADDLLASQKFKIKWGQSVSVPAADTKLPYDIVVDFLSKTSKSKFVKRIGLPPPVSVNWEAWIISLVAGSTSWKDTNTDTSVLPYCKVGGWDNNNFLEVIGLEAGHIPNRQMDCHWAC
;
A
#
# COMPACT_ATOMS: atom_id res chain seq x y z
N MET A 1 6.26 -15.28 28.42
CA MET A 1 5.82 -14.32 27.39
C MET A 1 6.72 -13.10 27.48
N PRO A 2 7.64 -12.84 26.54
CA PRO A 2 8.38 -11.58 26.53
C PRO A 2 7.60 -10.54 25.74
N SER A 3 7.33 -9.41 26.39
CA SER A 3 6.71 -8.21 25.83
C SER A 3 7.73 -7.49 24.95
N ALA A 4 7.41 -7.20 23.69
CA ALA A 4 8.22 -6.35 22.84
C ALA A 4 8.04 -4.89 23.29
N THR A 5 9.12 -4.24 23.72
CA THR A 5 9.14 -2.83 24.07
C THR A 5 9.25 -2.02 22.78
N PRO A 6 8.40 -1.00 22.53
CA PRO A 6 8.55 -0.15 21.36
C PRO A 6 9.86 0.64 21.46
N THR A 7 10.68 0.58 20.41
CA THR A 7 11.81 1.49 20.21
C THR A 7 11.27 2.80 19.65
N THR A 8 11.26 3.84 20.46
CA THR A 8 10.93 5.20 20.01
C THR A 8 12.19 5.84 19.48
N ASP A 9 12.24 6.13 18.17
CA ASP A 9 13.30 6.96 17.60
C ASP A 9 13.08 8.42 18.04
N VAL A 10 13.99 8.93 18.86
CA VAL A 10 13.94 10.31 19.38
C VAL A 10 14.91 11.15 18.58
N PHE A 11 14.39 12.16 17.87
CA PHE A 11 15.19 13.15 17.15
C PHE A 11 15.15 14.50 17.86
N CYS A 12 16.31 15.13 18.05
CA CYS A 12 16.42 16.50 18.58
C CYS A 12 16.50 17.50 17.43
N GLN A 13 15.48 18.35 17.26
CA GLN A 13 15.45 19.41 16.26
C GLN A 13 15.44 20.78 16.95
N CYS A 14 16.50 21.57 16.76
CA CYS A 14 16.56 22.96 17.23
C CYS A 14 16.50 23.89 16.02
N GLY A 15 15.28 24.23 15.58
CA GLY A 15 15.08 25.02 14.36
C GLY A 15 15.53 24.24 13.12
N GLU A 16 16.38 24.84 12.28
CA GLU A 16 16.85 24.24 11.03
C GLU A 16 18.16 23.42 11.17
N VAL A 17 18.71 23.28 12.37
CA VAL A 17 19.97 22.56 12.60
C VAL A 17 19.71 21.26 13.37
N GLN A 18 20.28 20.16 12.86
CA GLN A 18 20.25 18.85 13.51
C GLN A 18 21.23 18.87 14.70
N ALA A 19 20.72 18.74 15.92
CA ALA A 19 21.55 18.68 17.13
C ALA A 19 21.98 17.23 17.41
N GLY A 20 23.20 17.05 17.95
CA GLY A 20 23.67 15.75 18.41
C GLY A 20 22.87 15.27 19.63
N ILE A 21 22.66 13.95 19.72
CA ILE A 21 22.03 13.33 20.89
C ILE A 21 23.13 12.96 21.88
N GLY A 22 23.08 13.53 23.08
CA GLY A 22 23.91 13.12 24.21
C GLY A 22 23.17 12.09 25.06
N THR A 23 23.87 11.08 25.55
CA THR A 23 23.33 10.15 26.55
C THR A 23 24.08 10.33 27.86
N THR A 24 23.35 10.59 28.94
CA THR A 24 23.90 10.57 30.30
C THR A 24 23.28 9.42 31.08
N THR A 25 24.12 8.69 31.80
CA THR A 25 23.67 7.58 32.65
C THR A 25 23.51 8.07 34.08
N ILE A 26 22.31 7.90 34.65
CA ILE A 26 22.04 8.20 36.06
C ILE A 26 21.54 6.91 36.72
N GLY A 27 22.41 6.27 37.51
CA GLY A 27 22.17 4.92 38.04
C GLY A 27 22.09 3.88 36.91
N ASP A 28 21.09 3.01 36.93
CA ASP A 28 20.88 1.99 35.89
C ASP A 28 19.95 2.45 34.74
N LYS A 29 19.76 3.77 34.58
CA LYS A 29 18.92 4.34 33.51
C LYS A 29 19.74 5.24 32.60
N VAL A 30 19.54 5.06 31.30
CA VAL A 30 20.07 5.94 30.25
C VAL A 30 19.04 7.04 30.01
N VAL A 31 19.45 8.31 30.19
CA VAL A 31 18.63 9.48 29.92
C VAL A 31 19.18 10.17 28.67
N LEU A 32 18.29 10.41 27.70
CA LEU A 32 18.61 11.12 26.46
C LEU A 32 18.41 12.63 26.66
N GLY A 33 19.41 13.43 26.29
CA GLY A 33 19.37 14.88 26.33
C GLY A 33 19.89 15.48 25.02
N CYS A 34 19.33 16.62 24.62
CA CYS A 34 19.85 17.38 23.48
C CYS A 34 20.94 18.34 23.98
N GLU A 35 22.17 18.24 23.48
CA GLU A 35 23.26 19.14 23.84
C GLU A 35 23.65 20.03 22.65
N MET A 36 23.83 21.33 22.89
CA MET A 36 24.35 22.26 21.89
C MET A 36 25.84 22.50 22.17
N GLY A 37 26.73 21.85 21.42
CA GLY A 37 28.18 21.95 21.58
C GLY A 37 28.94 21.78 20.26
N LEU A 38 29.94 22.63 20.05
CA LEU A 38 30.76 22.83 18.84
C LEU A 38 31.58 21.59 18.38
N PRO A 39 32.02 21.54 17.10
CA PRO A 39 32.52 20.32 16.46
C PRO A 39 34.00 20.07 16.78
N TRP A 40 34.31 18.99 17.48
CA TRP A 40 35.68 18.45 17.56
C TRP A 40 35.66 16.95 17.26
N PRO A 41 36.61 16.42 16.46
CA PRO A 41 36.65 15.00 16.15
C PRO A 41 37.38 14.27 17.28
N LEU A 42 36.64 13.48 18.07
CA LEU A 42 37.25 12.48 18.95
C LEU A 42 37.19 11.13 18.25
N ILE A 43 38.33 10.73 17.68
CA ILE A 43 38.58 9.35 17.27
C ILE A 43 38.72 8.54 18.56
N SER A 44 37.64 7.87 18.97
CA SER A 44 37.67 6.87 20.03
C SER A 44 37.70 5.48 19.39
N THR A 45 38.89 4.89 19.33
CA THR A 45 39.08 3.51 18.87
C THR A 45 38.65 2.58 20.00
N ILE A 46 37.35 2.32 20.11
CA ILE A 46 36.82 1.28 20.98
C ILE A 46 36.99 -0.05 20.22
N SER A 47 38.01 -0.81 20.57
CA SER A 47 38.13 -2.23 20.17
C SER A 47 37.15 -3.05 21.02
N THR A 48 35.87 -2.93 20.69
CA THR A 48 34.86 -3.91 21.11
C THR A 48 34.97 -5.05 20.13
N ILE A 49 35.38 -6.22 20.63
CA ILE A 49 35.15 -7.48 19.92
C ILE A 49 33.65 -7.50 19.65
N ALA A 50 33.26 -7.23 18.39
CA ALA A 50 31.85 -7.17 18.03
C ALA A 50 31.20 -8.48 18.51
N PRO A 51 30.09 -8.44 19.27
CA PRO A 51 29.27 -9.63 19.38
C PRO A 51 28.99 -10.04 17.95
N LYS A 52 29.36 -11.29 17.60
CA LYS A 52 29.08 -11.89 16.31
C LYS A 52 27.61 -11.62 16.02
N MET A 53 27.34 -10.61 15.18
CA MET A 53 26.00 -10.37 14.68
C MET A 53 25.70 -11.65 13.93
N THR A 54 24.90 -12.49 14.58
CA THR A 54 24.27 -13.59 13.91
C THR A 54 23.24 -12.90 13.05
N THR A 55 23.65 -12.42 11.88
CA THR A 55 22.74 -12.14 10.78
C THR A 55 22.13 -13.50 10.45
N THR A 56 21.09 -13.88 11.19
CA THR A 56 20.00 -14.65 10.61
C THR A 56 19.38 -13.73 9.57
N THR A 57 20.09 -13.57 8.45
CA THR A 57 19.47 -13.29 7.16
C THR A 57 18.69 -14.57 6.86
N SER A 58 17.58 -14.78 7.57
CA SER A 58 16.57 -15.67 7.06
C SER A 58 16.18 -15.08 5.71
N ALA A 59 16.11 -15.91 4.69
CA ALA A 59 15.57 -15.48 3.41
C ALA A 59 14.27 -14.69 3.66
N PRO A 60 13.98 -13.63 2.86
CA PRO A 60 12.72 -12.93 2.97
C PRO A 60 11.58 -13.95 2.94
N PRO A 61 10.52 -13.74 3.73
CA PRO A 61 9.39 -14.69 3.79
C PRO A 61 8.54 -14.70 2.51
N TYR A 62 9.03 -14.10 1.43
CA TYR A 62 8.43 -13.93 0.12
C TYR A 62 9.53 -13.91 -0.97
N HIS A 63 9.17 -14.22 -2.21
CA HIS A 63 10.08 -14.12 -3.35
C HIS A 63 10.07 -12.70 -3.94
N THR A 64 11.25 -12.09 -4.02
CA THR A 64 11.46 -10.81 -4.71
C THR A 64 11.32 -11.01 -6.23
N GLY A 65 10.78 -10.03 -6.96
CA GLY A 65 10.61 -10.04 -8.40
C GLY A 65 9.48 -9.11 -8.85
N ASP A 66 8.63 -9.63 -9.74
CA ASP A 66 7.40 -8.98 -10.19
C ASP A 66 6.23 -9.48 -9.33
N CYS A 67 5.87 -8.71 -8.30
CA CYS A 67 4.70 -9.00 -7.48
C CYS A 67 3.42 -8.55 -8.20
N ASN A 68 2.31 -9.24 -7.93
CA ASN A 68 1.00 -8.91 -8.49
C ASN A 68 -0.05 -8.74 -7.39
N VAL A 69 -0.97 -7.80 -7.61
CA VAL A 69 -2.21 -7.68 -6.87
C VAL A 69 -3.34 -7.77 -7.88
N HIS A 70 -4.04 -8.90 -7.83
CA HIS A 70 -5.25 -9.10 -8.59
C HIS A 70 -6.44 -8.50 -7.83
N ILE A 71 -7.17 -7.61 -8.47
CA ILE A 71 -8.28 -6.86 -7.89
C ILE A 71 -9.57 -7.29 -8.58
N TYR A 72 -10.50 -7.81 -7.78
CA TYR A 72 -11.88 -8.05 -8.18
C TYR A 72 -12.75 -6.91 -7.67
N GLU A 73 -13.57 -6.33 -8.53
CA GLU A 73 -14.57 -5.32 -8.17
C GLU A 73 -15.97 -5.78 -8.57
N ALA A 74 -16.95 -5.59 -7.68
CA ALA A 74 -18.35 -5.79 -7.98
C ALA A 74 -19.24 -4.72 -7.31
N SER A 75 -20.14 -4.12 -8.09
CA SER A 75 -21.13 -3.15 -7.61
C SER A 75 -22.24 -2.97 -8.65
N GLU A 76 -23.49 -2.78 -8.22
CA GLU A 76 -24.60 -2.48 -9.15
C GLU A 76 -24.47 -1.09 -9.79
N ASN A 77 -24.06 -0.13 -8.98
CA ASN A 77 -24.03 1.29 -9.28
C ASN A 77 -23.30 2.07 -8.17
N TYR A 78 -23.04 3.35 -8.42
CA TYR A 78 -22.29 4.22 -7.51
C TYR A 78 -22.94 4.46 -6.13
N ASN A 79 -24.23 4.18 -5.95
CA ASN A 79 -24.92 4.31 -4.65
C ASN A 79 -24.89 3.02 -3.83
N GLN A 80 -24.54 1.88 -4.44
CA GLN A 80 -24.40 0.60 -3.74
C GLN A 80 -22.98 0.43 -3.19
N PRO A 81 -22.77 -0.50 -2.22
CA PRO A 81 -21.44 -0.88 -1.80
C PRO A 81 -20.59 -1.39 -2.98
N LEU A 82 -19.29 -1.15 -2.88
CA LEU A 82 -18.28 -1.79 -3.72
C LEU A 82 -17.72 -2.99 -2.95
N TYR A 83 -17.89 -4.18 -3.52
CA TYR A 83 -17.28 -5.40 -3.04
C TYR A 83 -15.93 -5.56 -3.74
N VAL A 84 -14.87 -5.72 -2.95
CA VAL A 84 -13.50 -5.84 -3.44
C VAL A 84 -12.92 -7.14 -2.93
N GLN A 85 -12.21 -7.87 -3.78
CA GLN A 85 -11.30 -8.93 -3.34
C GLN A 85 -9.90 -8.64 -3.88
N LEU A 86 -8.91 -8.66 -2.99
CA LEU A 86 -7.50 -8.49 -3.32
C LEU A 86 -6.79 -9.83 -3.14
N ASN A 87 -6.18 -10.34 -4.20
CA ASN A 87 -5.26 -11.48 -4.14
C ASN A 87 -3.84 -10.98 -4.42
N ILE A 88 -2.93 -11.13 -3.47
CA ILE A 88 -1.55 -10.63 -3.56
C ILE A 88 -0.63 -11.82 -3.74
N THR A 89 0.17 -11.82 -4.81
CA THR A 89 1.18 -12.83 -5.11
C THR A 89 2.59 -12.23 -5.15
N ASP A 90 3.58 -13.03 -4.79
CA ASP A 90 4.99 -12.63 -4.82
C ASP A 90 5.64 -12.83 -6.20
N GLY A 91 6.95 -12.57 -6.32
CA GLY A 91 7.70 -12.72 -7.57
C GLY A 91 7.86 -14.16 -8.07
N ALA A 92 7.36 -15.17 -7.33
CA ALA A 92 7.28 -16.56 -7.75
C ALA A 92 5.82 -17.03 -7.96
N ASP A 93 4.87 -16.09 -8.01
CA ASP A 93 3.43 -16.33 -8.10
C ASP A 93 2.83 -17.04 -6.86
N ASP A 94 3.52 -17.05 -5.72
CA ASP A 94 2.98 -17.60 -4.48
C ASP A 94 1.93 -16.66 -3.88
N LEU A 95 0.73 -17.17 -3.59
CA LEU A 95 -0.33 -16.39 -2.93
C LEU A 95 0.06 -16.05 -1.50
N LEU A 96 0.35 -14.77 -1.26
CA LEU A 96 0.70 -14.22 0.04
C LEU A 96 -0.55 -13.92 0.88
N ALA A 97 -1.56 -13.30 0.28
CA ALA A 97 -2.79 -12.94 0.97
C ALA A 97 -4.00 -12.92 0.02
N SER A 98 -5.18 -13.23 0.55
CA SER A 98 -6.48 -13.05 -0.11
C SER A 98 -7.46 -12.42 0.87
N GLN A 99 -7.84 -11.17 0.61
CA GLN A 99 -8.69 -10.38 1.51
C GLN A 99 -9.93 -9.88 0.77
N LYS A 100 -11.08 -9.93 1.44
CA LYS A 100 -12.37 -9.45 0.93
C LYS A 100 -12.80 -8.21 1.71
N PHE A 101 -13.24 -7.18 1.00
CA PHE A 101 -13.69 -5.92 1.57
C PHE A 101 -15.08 -5.56 1.05
N LYS A 102 -15.83 -4.84 1.90
CA LYS A 102 -17.08 -4.18 1.53
C LYS A 102 -16.95 -2.71 1.91
N ILE A 103 -16.79 -1.85 0.91
CA ILE A 103 -16.53 -0.42 1.09
C ILE A 103 -17.54 0.42 0.33
N LYS A 104 -17.49 1.74 0.54
CA LYS A 104 -18.10 2.70 -0.38
C LYS A 104 -17.06 3.16 -1.40
N TRP A 105 -17.54 3.40 -2.60
CA TRP A 105 -16.93 4.25 -3.62
C TRP A 105 -16.28 5.51 -3.01
N GLY A 106 -15.01 5.77 -3.32
CA GLY A 106 -14.22 6.87 -2.73
C GLY A 106 -13.44 6.51 -1.46
N GLN A 107 -13.48 5.26 -1.00
CA GLN A 107 -12.70 4.80 0.15
C GLN A 107 -11.49 3.97 -0.28
N SER A 108 -10.56 3.79 0.65
CA SER A 108 -9.39 2.94 0.48
C SER A 108 -9.46 1.70 1.37
N VAL A 109 -8.75 0.65 0.97
CA VAL A 109 -8.53 -0.58 1.74
C VAL A 109 -7.03 -0.78 1.91
N SER A 110 -6.64 -1.47 2.98
CA SER A 110 -5.25 -1.83 3.25
C SER A 110 -5.15 -3.30 3.61
N VAL A 111 -4.16 -4.00 3.04
CA VAL A 111 -3.73 -5.32 3.46
C VAL A 111 -2.42 -5.15 4.24
N PRO A 112 -2.41 -5.41 5.56
CA PRO A 112 -1.22 -5.21 6.39
C PRO A 112 -0.03 -6.09 6.00
N ALA A 113 1.18 -5.58 6.22
CA ALA A 113 2.44 -6.30 6.09
C ALA A 113 2.46 -7.65 6.83
N ALA A 114 1.77 -7.73 7.98
CA ALA A 114 1.67 -8.95 8.77
C ALA A 114 0.94 -10.10 8.04
N ASP A 115 -0.01 -9.76 7.15
CA ASP A 115 -0.79 -10.76 6.41
C ASP A 115 -0.05 -11.21 5.15
N THR A 116 0.61 -10.28 4.45
CA THR A 116 1.31 -10.55 3.19
C THR A 116 2.74 -11.05 3.40
N LYS A 117 3.32 -10.82 4.58
CA LYS A 117 4.75 -11.02 4.86
C LYS A 117 5.68 -10.11 4.03
N LEU A 118 5.13 -9.15 3.29
CA LEU A 118 5.89 -8.08 2.67
C LEU A 118 6.38 -7.11 3.76
N PRO A 119 7.43 -6.33 3.52
CA PRO A 119 7.95 -5.37 4.51
C PRO A 119 7.09 -4.09 4.64
N TYR A 120 5.93 -4.04 3.97
CA TYR A 120 5.04 -2.90 3.90
C TYR A 120 3.59 -3.33 3.67
N ASP A 121 2.67 -2.41 3.95
CA ASP A 121 1.25 -2.58 3.65
C ASP A 121 0.98 -2.36 2.15
N ILE A 122 -0.04 -3.04 1.63
CA ILE A 122 -0.59 -2.78 0.30
C ILE A 122 -1.88 -1.97 0.46
N VAL A 123 -1.90 -0.76 -0.09
CA VAL A 123 -3.05 0.13 -0.01
C VAL A 123 -3.65 0.34 -1.41
N VAL A 124 -4.96 0.18 -1.51
CA VAL A 124 -5.72 0.40 -2.75
C VAL A 124 -6.80 1.44 -2.48
N ASP A 125 -6.77 2.54 -3.21
CA ASP A 125 -7.67 3.68 -3.08
C ASP A 125 -8.61 3.79 -4.30
N PHE A 126 -9.91 3.67 -4.06
CA PHE A 126 -10.95 3.66 -5.11
C PHE A 126 -11.51 5.08 -5.30
N LEU A 127 -10.77 5.93 -6.02
CA LEU A 127 -11.05 7.38 -6.09
C LEU A 127 -12.38 7.69 -6.79
N SER A 128 -13.18 8.57 -6.20
CA SER A 128 -14.42 9.10 -6.81
C SER A 128 -14.21 10.22 -7.84
N LYS A 129 -13.10 10.17 -8.58
CA LYS A 129 -12.75 11.18 -9.59
C LYS A 129 -12.42 10.52 -10.92
N THR A 130 -13.12 10.96 -11.97
CA THR A 130 -12.90 10.48 -13.34
C THR A 130 -11.58 10.98 -13.90
N SER A 131 -10.94 10.18 -14.76
CA SER A 131 -10.08 10.73 -15.81
C SER A 131 -10.94 11.63 -16.71
N LYS A 132 -10.44 12.82 -17.09
CA LYS A 132 -11.19 13.90 -17.76
C LYS A 132 -12.22 13.37 -18.77
N SER A 133 -13.51 13.48 -18.44
CA SER A 133 -14.59 13.22 -19.39
C SER A 133 -14.51 14.19 -20.57
N LYS A 134 -14.54 13.68 -21.81
CA LYS A 134 -14.64 14.50 -23.02
C LYS A 134 -16.04 15.14 -23.03
N PHE A 135 -16.12 16.42 -22.67
CA PHE A 135 -17.35 17.20 -22.77
C PHE A 135 -17.86 17.23 -24.22
N VAL A 136 -18.94 16.50 -24.50
CA VAL A 136 -19.70 16.68 -25.75
C VAL A 136 -20.73 17.79 -25.48
N LYS A 137 -20.53 18.96 -26.11
CA LYS A 137 -21.41 20.12 -25.97
C LYS A 137 -22.75 19.81 -26.67
N ARG A 138 -23.83 19.59 -25.92
CA ARG A 138 -25.20 19.48 -26.46
C ARG A 138 -26.03 20.70 -26.06
N ILE A 139 -26.80 21.23 -27.01
CA ILE A 139 -27.67 22.41 -26.85
C ILE A 139 -29.06 21.91 -26.44
N GLY A 140 -29.56 22.34 -25.28
CA GLY A 140 -30.92 22.09 -24.80
C GLY A 140 -31.00 21.08 -23.64
N LEU A 141 -31.32 21.60 -22.45
CA LEU A 141 -31.38 20.95 -21.12
C LEU A 141 -30.06 20.31 -20.62
N PRO A 142 -29.64 20.56 -19.36
CA PRO A 142 -28.55 19.80 -18.78
C PRO A 142 -28.96 18.32 -18.73
N PRO A 143 -28.21 17.41 -19.36
CA PRO A 143 -28.48 16.00 -19.24
C PRO A 143 -28.43 15.61 -17.75
N PRO A 144 -29.23 14.63 -17.29
CA PRO A 144 -29.01 14.05 -15.98
C PRO A 144 -27.53 13.66 -15.88
N VAL A 145 -26.87 14.08 -14.80
CA VAL A 145 -25.45 13.82 -14.59
C VAL A 145 -25.28 12.30 -14.45
N SER A 146 -24.94 11.62 -15.55
CA SER A 146 -24.57 10.22 -15.51
C SER A 146 -23.22 10.14 -14.79
N VAL A 147 -23.23 9.66 -13.54
CA VAL A 147 -22.00 9.36 -12.82
C VAL A 147 -21.35 8.17 -13.52
N ASN A 148 -20.28 8.41 -14.26
CA ASN A 148 -19.50 7.36 -14.90
C ASN A 148 -18.52 6.76 -13.88
N TRP A 149 -19.08 6.04 -12.91
CA TRP A 149 -18.34 5.41 -11.82
C TRP A 149 -17.44 4.27 -12.31
N GLU A 150 -17.79 3.64 -13.43
CA GLU A 150 -16.97 2.65 -14.12
C GLU A 150 -15.61 3.22 -14.60
N ALA A 151 -15.52 4.53 -14.79
CA ALA A 151 -14.31 5.24 -15.20
C ALA A 151 -13.52 5.88 -14.04
N TRP A 152 -13.85 5.50 -12.81
CA TRP A 152 -13.14 5.96 -11.62
C TRP A 152 -11.79 5.27 -11.50
N ILE A 153 -10.79 6.06 -11.11
CA ILE A 153 -9.38 5.66 -11.09
C ILE A 153 -9.08 4.97 -9.76
N ILE A 154 -8.32 3.89 -9.84
CA ILE A 154 -7.72 3.28 -8.66
C ILE A 154 -6.28 3.73 -8.51
N SER A 155 -5.90 4.10 -7.29
CA SER A 155 -4.52 4.35 -6.91
C SER A 155 -4.02 3.21 -6.03
N LEU A 156 -2.82 2.72 -6.31
CA LEU A 156 -2.19 1.64 -5.55
C LEU A 156 -0.91 2.17 -4.91
N VAL A 157 -0.61 1.68 -3.70
CA VAL A 157 0.62 1.95 -2.97
C VAL A 157 1.15 0.65 -2.37
N ALA A 158 2.43 0.37 -2.63
CA ALA A 158 3.18 -0.75 -2.10
C ALA A 158 4.55 -0.24 -1.63
N GLY A 159 4.71 -0.03 -0.32
CA GLY A 159 5.90 0.60 0.25
C GLY A 159 6.11 2.03 -0.29
N SER A 160 7.24 2.26 -0.96
CA SER A 160 7.54 3.55 -1.62
C SER A 160 6.98 3.67 -3.04
N THR A 161 6.45 2.57 -3.60
CA THR A 161 5.96 2.53 -4.98
C THR A 161 4.50 2.93 -5.02
N SER A 162 4.13 3.87 -5.89
CA SER A 162 2.72 4.27 -6.08
C SER A 162 2.40 4.43 -7.56
N TRP A 163 1.22 3.98 -7.97
CA TRP A 163 0.77 4.04 -9.35
C TRP A 163 -0.74 4.01 -9.45
N LYS A 164 -1.26 4.13 -10.66
CA LYS A 164 -2.70 4.09 -10.94
C LYS A 164 -3.03 2.97 -11.90
N ASP A 165 -4.28 2.55 -11.90
CA ASP A 165 -4.82 1.64 -12.91
C ASP A 165 -4.67 2.15 -14.36
N THR A 166 -4.49 3.47 -14.54
CA THR A 166 -4.18 4.09 -15.83
C THR A 166 -2.74 3.88 -16.32
N ASN A 167 -1.83 3.38 -15.47
CA ASN A 167 -0.46 3.01 -15.87
C ASN A 167 -0.50 1.65 -16.58
N THR A 168 -0.78 1.60 -17.89
CA THR A 168 -1.02 0.34 -18.61
C THR A 168 0.15 -0.15 -19.47
N ASP A 169 1.29 0.54 -19.45
CA ASP A 169 2.47 0.15 -20.21
C ASP A 169 3.16 -1.05 -19.55
N THR A 170 2.92 -2.25 -20.08
CA THR A 170 3.45 -3.50 -19.52
C THR A 170 4.96 -3.66 -19.71
N SER A 171 5.64 -2.72 -20.38
CA SER A 171 7.10 -2.74 -20.53
C SER A 171 7.84 -2.10 -19.35
N VAL A 172 7.13 -1.42 -18.45
CA VAL A 172 7.72 -0.70 -17.30
C VAL A 172 6.90 -0.95 -16.04
N LEU A 173 7.56 -1.39 -14.96
CA LEU A 173 6.93 -1.47 -13.64
C LEU A 173 6.92 -0.10 -12.95
N PRO A 174 5.89 0.24 -12.16
CA PRO A 174 4.64 -0.52 -11.98
C PRO A 174 3.61 -0.29 -13.11
N TYR A 175 2.77 -1.29 -13.39
CA TYR A 175 1.69 -1.19 -14.37
C TYR A 175 0.43 -1.96 -13.94
N CYS A 176 -0.69 -1.73 -14.61
CA CYS A 176 -1.93 -2.51 -14.46
C CYS A 176 -2.46 -2.98 -15.82
N LYS A 177 -2.85 -4.25 -15.90
CA LYS A 177 -3.67 -4.83 -16.97
C LYS A 177 -5.12 -4.77 -16.51
N VAL A 178 -5.83 -3.74 -16.97
CA VAL A 178 -7.22 -3.51 -16.58
C VAL A 178 -8.16 -4.23 -17.54
N GLY A 179 -8.95 -5.15 -16.99
CA GLY A 179 -10.07 -5.78 -17.69
C GLY A 179 -11.25 -4.82 -17.89
N GLY A 180 -12.13 -5.15 -18.83
CA GLY A 180 -13.36 -4.40 -19.07
C GLY A 180 -14.38 -4.56 -17.94
N TRP A 181 -15.41 -3.72 -17.96
CA TRP A 181 -16.58 -3.93 -17.11
C TRP A 181 -17.53 -4.97 -17.72
N ASP A 182 -17.91 -6.02 -16.98
CA ASP A 182 -18.93 -6.99 -17.38
C ASP A 182 -20.10 -7.00 -16.37
N ASN A 183 -21.21 -6.39 -16.76
CA ASN A 183 -22.41 -6.25 -15.91
C ASN A 183 -23.53 -7.25 -16.26
N ASN A 184 -23.22 -8.34 -16.98
CA ASN A 184 -24.24 -9.31 -17.36
C ASN A 184 -24.66 -10.18 -16.14
N ASN A 185 -25.87 -9.93 -15.62
CA ASN A 185 -26.59 -10.64 -14.53
C ASN A 185 -26.22 -10.31 -13.07
N PHE A 186 -26.63 -9.14 -12.60
CA PHE A 186 -26.51 -8.75 -11.18
C PHE A 186 -27.53 -9.41 -10.22
N LEU A 187 -28.71 -9.85 -10.69
CA LEU A 187 -29.83 -10.21 -9.79
C LEU A 187 -29.77 -11.61 -9.12
N GLU A 188 -28.75 -12.44 -9.40
CA GLU A 188 -28.50 -13.72 -8.69
C GLU A 188 -27.46 -13.60 -7.55
N VAL A 189 -27.05 -12.37 -7.19
CA VAL A 189 -25.80 -12.08 -6.48
C VAL A 189 -26.03 -11.88 -4.98
N ILE A 190 -26.28 -12.97 -4.24
CA ILE A 190 -26.11 -12.97 -2.78
C ILE A 190 -25.40 -14.26 -2.36
N GLY A 191 -24.06 -14.27 -2.38
CA GLY A 191 -23.27 -15.37 -1.78
C GLY A 191 -21.83 -15.48 -2.26
N LEU A 192 -20.91 -14.71 -1.67
CA LEU A 192 -19.44 -14.71 -1.91
C LEU A 192 -18.70 -16.00 -1.45
N GLU A 193 -19.27 -17.17 -1.77
CA GLU A 193 -18.59 -18.44 -2.04
C GLU A 193 -19.40 -19.14 -3.17
N ALA A 194 -18.73 -19.45 -4.28
CA ALA A 194 -19.25 -19.95 -5.56
C ALA A 194 -19.93 -18.90 -6.48
N GLY A 195 -19.20 -18.51 -7.55
CA GLY A 195 -19.84 -18.16 -8.83
C GLY A 195 -20.04 -16.67 -9.20
N HIS A 196 -19.30 -15.72 -8.62
CA HIS A 196 -19.38 -14.31 -9.05
C HIS A 196 -18.46 -14.03 -10.23
N ILE A 197 -19.02 -13.56 -11.36
CA ILE A 197 -18.22 -12.89 -12.38
C ILE A 197 -18.04 -11.44 -11.89
N PRO A 198 -16.85 -11.04 -11.47
CA PRO A 198 -16.55 -9.66 -11.06
C PRO A 198 -16.95 -8.69 -12.16
N ASN A 199 -17.57 -7.57 -11.78
CA ASN A 199 -17.96 -6.55 -12.73
C ASN A 199 -16.75 -5.88 -13.36
N ARG A 200 -15.59 -5.86 -12.69
CA ARG A 200 -14.31 -5.46 -13.26
C ARG A 200 -13.19 -6.25 -12.60
N GLN A 201 -12.16 -6.59 -13.38
CA GLN A 201 -10.93 -7.23 -12.88
C GLN A 201 -9.71 -6.45 -13.35
N MET A 202 -8.62 -6.51 -12.59
CA MET A 202 -7.31 -6.10 -13.08
C MET A 202 -6.19 -6.82 -12.36
N ASP A 203 -5.06 -6.94 -13.05
CA ASP A 203 -3.78 -7.38 -12.51
C ASP A 203 -2.83 -6.19 -12.45
N CYS A 204 -2.39 -5.81 -11.26
CA CYS A 204 -1.48 -4.70 -11.05
C CYS A 204 -0.13 -5.19 -10.52
N HIS A 205 0.93 -4.84 -11.24
CA HIS A 205 2.27 -5.36 -11.09
C HIS A 205 3.23 -4.30 -10.53
N TRP A 206 4.11 -4.69 -9.62
CA TRP A 206 5.19 -3.84 -9.11
C TRP A 206 6.44 -4.64 -8.76
N ALA A 207 7.57 -3.94 -8.62
CA ALA A 207 8.81 -4.54 -8.15
C ALA A 207 8.76 -4.74 -6.63
N CYS A 208 8.91 -5.99 -6.21
CA CYS A 208 9.15 -6.41 -4.84
C CYS A 208 10.41 -7.28 -4.77
#